data_AF-Q6PII5-F1
#
_entry.id   AF-Q6PII5-F1
#
_cell.length_a   1.000
_cell.length_b   1.000
_cell.length_c   1.000
_cell.angle_alpha   90.00
_cell.angle_beta   90.00
_cell.angle_gamma   90.00
#
_symmetry.space_group_name_H-M   'P 1'
#
loop_
_entity.id
_entity.type
_entity.pdbx_description
1 polymer ?
#
loop_
_entity_poly.entity_id
_entity_poly.type
_entity_poly.pdbx_seq_one_letter_code
_entity_poly.pdbx_strand_id
1 'polypeptide(L)'
;MKVKVIPVLEDNYMYLVIEELTREAVAVDVAVPKRLLEIVGREGVSLTAVLTTHHHWDHARGNPELARLRPGLAVLGADERIFSLTRRLAHGEELRFGAIHVRCLLTPGHTAGHMSYFLWEDDCPDPPALFSGDALSVAGCGSCLEGSAQQMYQSLAELGTLPPETKVFCGHEHTLSNLEFAQKVEPCNDHVRAKLSWAKARPLSRRGKRVGGEGTGFGVGGALRQGLMVTGACGHSRRGMRMTCPLCRRLWARSASTTPSCGWREYGCCPGASTVTWTLRKASGDCVLG
;
A
#
# COMPACT_ATOMS: atom_id res chain seq x y z
N MET A 1 -0.97 -8.34 -18.28
CA MET A 1 -0.15 -8.69 -17.11
C MET A 1 -0.97 -9.55 -16.17
N LYS A 2 -0.34 -10.54 -15.56
CA LYS A 2 -1.00 -11.42 -14.59
C LYS A 2 -0.33 -11.35 -13.23
N VAL A 3 -1.09 -10.98 -12.21
CA VAL A 3 -0.59 -10.90 -10.82
C VAL A 3 -0.99 -12.16 -10.05
N LYS A 4 0.00 -12.85 -9.48
CA LYS A 4 -0.19 -13.94 -8.51
C LYS A 4 0.04 -13.39 -7.11
N VAL A 5 -0.98 -13.50 -6.27
CA VAL A 5 -0.93 -13.17 -4.85
C VAL A 5 -0.46 -14.40 -4.08
N ILE A 6 0.62 -14.26 -3.31
CA ILE A 6 1.25 -15.38 -2.61
C ILE A 6 1.31 -15.05 -1.12
N PRO A 7 0.32 -15.49 -0.32
CA PRO A 7 0.36 -15.30 1.13
C PRO A 7 1.52 -16.07 1.73
N VAL A 8 2.34 -15.42 2.53
CA VAL A 8 3.52 -15.97 3.17
C VAL A 8 3.54 -15.55 4.63
N LEU A 9 4.41 -16.16 5.43
CA LEU A 9 4.49 -15.86 6.87
C LEU A 9 3.12 -16.01 7.56
N GLU A 10 2.79 -15.11 8.48
CA GLU A 10 1.53 -15.10 9.22
C GLU A 10 0.44 -14.32 8.47
N ASP A 11 0.75 -13.10 8.04
CA ASP A 11 -0.20 -12.19 7.39
C ASP A 11 0.39 -11.42 6.19
N ASN A 12 1.62 -11.70 5.77
CA ASN A 12 2.28 -11.03 4.66
C ASN A 12 1.83 -11.56 3.29
N TYR A 13 1.95 -10.70 2.29
CA TYR A 13 1.89 -11.07 0.89
C TYR A 13 3.24 -10.83 0.21
N MET A 14 3.63 -11.78 -0.63
CA MET A 14 4.56 -11.51 -1.73
C MET A 14 3.81 -11.69 -3.05
N TYR A 15 4.33 -11.09 -4.11
CA TYR A 15 3.66 -11.09 -5.40
C TYR A 15 4.57 -11.61 -6.51
N LEU A 16 3.96 -12.21 -7.53
CA LEU A 16 4.63 -12.52 -8.80
C LEU A 16 3.81 -11.91 -9.92
N VAL A 17 4.39 -10.94 -10.61
CA VAL A 17 3.84 -10.26 -11.78
C VAL A 17 4.41 -10.94 -13.01
N ILE A 18 3.55 -11.43 -13.89
CA ILE A 18 3.91 -12.17 -15.09
C ILE A 18 3.53 -11.34 -16.31
N GLU A 19 4.49 -11.10 -17.18
CA GLU A 19 4.24 -10.65 -18.56
C GLU A 19 3.83 -11.88 -19.38
N GLU A 20 2.62 -11.86 -19.93
CA GLU A 20 2.01 -13.08 -20.47
C GLU A 20 2.53 -13.45 -21.85
N LEU A 21 3.04 -12.47 -22.62
CA LEU A 21 3.59 -12.70 -23.95
C LEU A 21 5.02 -13.28 -23.90
N THR A 22 5.94 -12.64 -23.18
CA THR A 22 7.34 -13.07 -23.07
C THR A 22 7.56 -14.16 -22.02
N ARG A 23 6.60 -14.36 -21.11
CA ARG A 23 6.73 -15.23 -19.93
C ARG A 23 7.83 -14.81 -18.97
N GLU A 24 8.29 -13.57 -19.05
CA GLU A 24 9.12 -12.95 -18.02
C GLU A 24 8.26 -12.60 -16.80
N ALA A 25 8.88 -12.61 -15.63
CA ALA A 25 8.21 -12.31 -14.39
C ALA A 25 9.09 -11.51 -13.43
N VAL A 26 8.43 -10.65 -12.67
CA VAL A 26 8.99 -9.87 -11.57
C VAL A 26 8.31 -10.25 -10.28
N ALA A 27 9.10 -10.46 -9.22
CA ALA A 27 8.54 -10.66 -7.89
C ALA A 27 8.53 -9.35 -7.11
N VAL A 28 7.58 -9.21 -6.17
CA VAL A 28 7.53 -8.08 -5.23
C VAL A 28 7.55 -8.61 -3.80
N ASP A 29 8.40 -8.01 -2.96
CA ASP A 29 8.54 -8.27 -1.51
C ASP A 29 8.74 -9.75 -1.15
N VAL A 30 9.86 -10.33 -1.61
CA VAL A 30 10.10 -11.78 -1.45
C VAL A 30 10.51 -12.12 -0.02
N ALA A 31 9.59 -12.80 0.69
CA ALA A 31 9.85 -13.32 2.04
C ALA A 31 10.14 -14.84 2.08
N VAL A 32 9.66 -15.63 1.11
CA VAL A 32 9.79 -17.11 1.11
C VAL A 32 10.24 -17.60 -0.27
N PRO A 33 11.56 -17.56 -0.57
CA PRO A 33 12.10 -17.87 -1.90
C PRO A 33 11.71 -19.23 -2.44
N LYS A 34 11.76 -20.30 -1.64
CA LYS A 34 11.39 -21.65 -2.09
C LYS A 34 9.98 -21.71 -2.66
N ARG A 35 9.01 -21.09 -1.96
CA ARG A 35 7.61 -21.03 -2.41
C ARG A 35 7.43 -20.18 -3.65
N LEU A 36 8.19 -19.08 -3.79
CA LEU A 36 8.20 -18.28 -5.01
C LEU A 36 8.69 -19.14 -6.18
N LEU A 37 9.82 -19.83 -6.01
CA LEU A 37 10.45 -20.63 -7.06
C LEU A 37 9.61 -21.84 -7.47
N GLU A 38 8.89 -22.47 -6.54
CA GLU A 38 7.89 -23.51 -6.86
C GLU A 38 6.79 -22.97 -7.78
N ILE A 39 6.28 -21.76 -7.49
CA ILE A 39 5.25 -21.13 -8.32
C ILE A 39 5.83 -20.73 -9.68
N VAL A 40 7.03 -20.13 -9.71
CA VAL A 40 7.74 -19.79 -10.95
C VAL A 40 7.89 -21.02 -11.85
N GLY A 41 8.32 -22.16 -11.28
CA GLY A 41 8.45 -23.42 -12.01
C GLY A 41 7.10 -23.95 -12.52
N ARG A 42 6.06 -23.94 -11.68
CA ARG A 42 4.71 -24.41 -12.08
C ARG A 42 4.07 -23.55 -13.16
N GLU A 43 4.28 -22.23 -13.13
CA GLU A 43 3.75 -21.31 -14.15
C GLU A 43 4.61 -21.29 -15.41
N GLY A 44 5.81 -21.90 -15.41
CA GLY A 44 6.71 -21.91 -16.55
C GLY A 44 7.15 -20.50 -16.96
N VAL A 45 7.54 -19.67 -15.99
CA VAL A 45 7.97 -18.27 -16.22
C VAL A 45 9.44 -18.07 -15.85
N SER A 46 10.07 -17.06 -16.44
CA SER A 46 11.44 -16.65 -16.12
C SER A 46 11.44 -15.48 -15.15
N LEU A 47 11.91 -15.69 -13.92
CA LEU A 47 12.03 -14.63 -12.92
C LEU A 47 13.27 -13.78 -13.21
N THR A 48 13.09 -12.50 -13.55
CA THR A 48 14.18 -11.61 -14.01
C THR A 48 14.58 -10.54 -12.99
N ALA A 49 13.64 -10.08 -12.16
CA ALA A 49 13.94 -9.14 -11.09
C ALA A 49 13.01 -9.29 -9.88
N VAL A 50 13.45 -8.69 -8.77
CA VAL A 50 12.69 -8.49 -7.54
C VAL A 50 12.58 -6.99 -7.28
N LEU A 51 11.36 -6.51 -7.08
CA LEU A 51 11.08 -5.16 -6.58
C LEU A 51 10.82 -5.26 -5.07
N THR A 52 11.61 -4.59 -4.25
CA THR A 52 11.47 -4.61 -2.78
C THR A 52 11.03 -3.24 -2.29
N THR A 53 9.85 -3.16 -1.70
CA THR A 53 9.21 -1.90 -1.28
C THR A 53 9.98 -1.21 -0.16
N HIS A 54 10.46 -1.97 0.82
CA HIS A 54 11.26 -1.45 1.93
C HIS A 54 12.09 -2.54 2.63
N HIS A 55 12.97 -2.12 3.55
CA HIS A 55 14.00 -2.99 4.12
C HIS A 55 13.53 -3.86 5.31
N HIS A 56 12.26 -3.79 5.72
CA HIS A 56 11.80 -4.64 6.81
C HIS A 56 11.95 -6.12 6.44
N TRP A 57 12.22 -6.90 7.48
CA TRP A 57 12.65 -8.28 7.33
C TRP A 57 11.61 -9.12 6.58
N ASP A 58 10.34 -8.95 6.87
CA ASP A 58 9.23 -9.66 6.26
C ASP A 58 8.96 -9.29 4.79
N HIS A 59 9.59 -8.23 4.26
CA HIS A 59 9.55 -7.85 2.84
C HIS A 59 10.85 -8.20 2.09
N ALA A 60 12.00 -8.12 2.77
CA ALA A 60 13.33 -8.22 2.14
C ALA A 60 14.12 -9.49 2.49
N ARG A 61 13.72 -10.28 3.51
CA ARG A 61 14.52 -11.40 4.02
C ARG A 61 14.81 -12.50 2.99
N GLY A 62 13.96 -12.66 1.98
CA GLY A 62 14.13 -13.70 0.97
C GLY A 62 15.22 -13.35 -0.05
N ASN A 63 15.61 -12.08 -0.16
CA ASN A 63 16.51 -11.61 -1.21
C ASN A 63 17.89 -12.32 -1.19
N PRO A 64 18.58 -12.52 -0.04
CA PRO A 64 19.87 -13.21 -0.03
C PRO A 64 19.81 -14.66 -0.48
N GLU A 65 18.82 -15.42 0.01
CA GLU A 65 18.64 -16.81 -0.41
C GLU A 65 18.26 -16.87 -1.90
N LEU A 66 17.38 -15.97 -2.37
CA LEU A 66 16.95 -15.94 -3.76
C LEU A 66 18.11 -15.56 -4.71
N ALA A 67 18.93 -14.56 -4.36
CA ALA A 67 20.11 -14.15 -5.13
C ALA A 67 21.14 -15.28 -5.24
N ARG A 68 21.31 -16.08 -4.18
CA ARG A 68 22.16 -17.29 -4.22
C ARG A 68 21.57 -18.39 -5.14
N LEU A 69 20.25 -18.58 -5.12
CA LEU A 69 19.55 -19.59 -5.93
C LEU A 69 19.34 -19.16 -7.40
N ARG A 70 19.47 -17.86 -7.70
CA ARG A 70 19.34 -17.26 -9.02
C ARG A 70 20.44 -16.21 -9.22
N PRO A 71 21.68 -16.64 -9.51
CA PRO A 71 22.77 -15.71 -9.79
C PRO A 71 22.41 -14.76 -10.94
N GLY A 72 22.71 -13.46 -10.77
CA GLY A 72 22.39 -12.42 -11.75
C GLY A 72 20.97 -11.85 -11.65
N LEU A 73 20.12 -12.36 -10.74
CA LEU A 73 18.80 -11.78 -10.50
C LEU A 73 18.94 -10.36 -9.96
N ALA A 74 18.25 -9.41 -10.60
CA ALA A 74 18.24 -8.02 -10.13
C ALA A 74 17.35 -7.87 -8.89
N VAL A 75 17.88 -7.26 -7.83
CA VAL A 75 17.12 -6.86 -6.64
C VAL A 75 17.10 -5.34 -6.60
N LEU A 76 15.91 -4.78 -6.79
CA LEU A 76 15.69 -3.35 -6.98
C LEU A 76 14.87 -2.79 -5.82
N GLY A 77 15.15 -1.55 -5.43
CA GLY A 77 14.54 -0.88 -4.28
C GLY A 77 15.15 0.49 -4.04
N ALA A 78 14.58 1.30 -3.16
CA ALA A 78 15.05 2.67 -2.93
C ALA A 78 16.07 2.80 -1.79
N ASP A 79 16.16 1.80 -0.92
CA ASP A 79 16.89 1.86 0.35
C ASP A 79 18.08 0.90 0.34
N GLU A 80 19.28 1.42 0.61
CA GLU A 80 20.53 0.62 0.69
C GLU A 80 20.50 -0.45 1.78
N ARG A 81 19.56 -0.33 2.74
CA ARG A 81 19.35 -1.35 3.79
C ARG A 81 18.63 -2.60 3.29
N ILE A 82 18.07 -2.58 2.07
CA ILE A 82 17.46 -3.76 1.46
C ILE A 82 18.56 -4.80 1.22
N PHE A 83 18.41 -5.99 1.81
CA PHE A 83 19.40 -7.04 1.67
C PHE A 83 19.55 -7.47 0.20
N SER A 84 20.81 -7.65 -0.22
CA SER A 84 21.18 -8.06 -1.57
C SER A 84 20.71 -7.11 -2.68
N LEU A 85 20.46 -5.83 -2.37
CA LEU A 85 20.15 -4.80 -3.37
C LEU A 85 21.25 -4.75 -4.44
N THR A 86 20.86 -4.90 -5.70
CA THR A 86 21.78 -4.81 -6.85
C THR A 86 21.78 -3.43 -7.48
N ARG A 87 20.67 -2.69 -7.37
CA ARG A 87 20.53 -1.35 -7.93
C ARG A 87 19.49 -0.55 -7.15
N ARG A 88 19.91 0.63 -6.69
CA ARG A 88 19.02 1.61 -6.07
C ARG A 88 18.18 2.33 -7.12
N LEU A 89 16.88 2.48 -6.85
CA LEU A 89 15.91 3.19 -7.68
C LEU A 89 15.63 4.60 -7.14
N ALA A 90 15.38 5.55 -8.03
CA ALA A 90 14.96 6.90 -7.68
C ALA A 90 13.42 7.08 -7.74
N HIS A 91 12.91 8.11 -7.07
CA HIS A 91 11.53 8.53 -7.21
C HIS A 91 11.25 8.98 -8.66
N GLY A 92 10.13 8.55 -9.22
CA GLY A 92 9.71 8.84 -10.60
C GLY A 92 10.45 8.03 -11.66
N GLU A 93 11.41 7.18 -11.28
CA GLU A 93 12.13 6.34 -12.23
C GLU A 93 11.18 5.32 -12.87
N GLU A 94 11.31 5.14 -14.18
CA GLU A 94 10.54 4.16 -14.94
C GLU A 94 11.39 2.95 -15.33
N LEU A 95 10.84 1.77 -15.10
CA LEU A 95 11.38 0.48 -15.52
C LEU A 95 10.41 -0.16 -16.50
N ARG A 96 10.91 -1.15 -17.24
CA ARG A 96 10.11 -1.94 -18.17
C ARG A 96 10.47 -3.42 -18.09
N PHE A 97 9.45 -4.27 -18.03
CA PHE A 97 9.57 -5.73 -18.08
C PHE A 97 8.65 -6.25 -19.18
N GLY A 98 9.21 -6.49 -20.37
CA GLY A 98 8.43 -6.73 -21.58
C GLY A 98 7.46 -5.57 -21.90
N ALA A 99 6.16 -5.85 -21.92
CA ALA A 99 5.11 -4.85 -22.13
C ALA A 99 4.72 -4.08 -20.85
N ILE A 100 5.17 -4.53 -19.67
CA ILE A 100 4.79 -3.95 -18.39
C ILE A 100 5.67 -2.74 -18.07
N HIS A 101 5.03 -1.58 -17.94
CA HIS A 101 5.62 -0.35 -17.42
C HIS A 101 5.59 -0.39 -15.90
N VAL A 102 6.64 0.12 -15.26
CA VAL A 102 6.72 0.26 -13.80
C VAL A 102 7.23 1.65 -13.48
N ARG A 103 6.42 2.46 -12.78
CA ARG A 103 6.84 3.74 -12.21
C ARG A 103 7.12 3.58 -10.72
N CYS A 104 8.31 3.99 -10.32
CA CYS A 104 8.83 3.84 -8.96
C CYS A 104 8.47 5.08 -8.13
N LEU A 105 7.56 4.93 -7.15
CA LEU A 105 7.05 6.03 -6.35
C LEU A 105 7.61 5.94 -4.93
N LEU A 106 8.60 6.78 -4.62
CA LEU A 106 9.06 6.90 -3.22
C LEU A 106 7.88 7.37 -2.35
N THR A 107 7.59 6.61 -1.30
CA THR A 107 6.42 6.76 -0.43
C THR A 107 6.84 6.76 1.04
N PRO A 108 7.70 7.71 1.47
CA PRO A 108 8.25 7.73 2.81
C PRO A 108 7.16 7.90 3.88
N GLY A 109 7.40 7.33 5.05
CA GLY A 109 6.48 7.39 6.19
C GLY A 109 6.63 6.17 7.08
N HIS A 110 6.35 4.99 6.51
CA HIS A 110 6.56 3.71 7.21
C HIS A 110 8.06 3.50 7.49
N THR A 111 8.85 3.48 6.42
CA THR A 111 10.31 3.64 6.46
C THR A 111 10.71 4.90 5.68
N ALA A 112 11.94 5.38 5.88
CA ALA A 112 12.45 6.56 5.17
C ALA A 112 12.64 6.28 3.66
N GLY A 113 13.08 5.06 3.32
CA GLY A 113 13.28 4.60 1.95
C GLY A 113 12.15 3.72 1.40
N HIS A 114 10.91 3.87 1.87
CA HIS A 114 9.78 3.08 1.36
C HIS A 114 9.45 3.48 -0.09
N MET A 115 9.19 2.50 -0.95
CA MET A 115 8.83 2.68 -2.35
C MET A 115 7.61 1.83 -2.72
N SER A 116 6.67 2.45 -3.44
CA SER A 116 5.53 1.78 -4.06
C SER A 116 5.79 1.66 -5.56
N TYR A 117 5.28 0.60 -6.19
CA TYR A 117 5.46 0.34 -7.61
C TYR A 117 4.11 0.41 -8.33
N PHE A 118 3.95 1.40 -9.22
CA PHE A 118 2.76 1.55 -10.05
C PHE A 118 3.02 0.93 -11.43
N LEU A 119 2.24 -0.09 -11.80
CA LEU A 119 2.42 -0.89 -13.00
C LEU A 119 1.22 -0.79 -13.92
N TRP A 120 1.47 -0.74 -15.22
CA TRP A 120 0.44 -0.79 -16.25
C TRP A 120 1.00 -1.37 -17.55
N GLU A 121 0.12 -1.65 -18.50
CA GLU A 121 0.47 -1.97 -19.88
C GLU A 121 -0.33 -1.03 -20.79
N ASP A 122 0.31 -0.52 -21.83
CA ASP A 122 -0.36 0.30 -22.83
C ASP A 122 -1.42 -0.52 -23.58
N ASP A 123 -2.56 0.10 -23.91
CA ASP A 123 -3.69 -0.52 -24.62
C ASP A 123 -4.27 -1.80 -23.96
N CYS A 124 -4.02 -2.01 -22.67
CA CYS A 124 -4.51 -3.17 -21.92
C CYS A 124 -5.89 -2.87 -21.28
N PRO A 125 -6.90 -3.75 -21.46
CA PRO A 125 -8.21 -3.57 -20.82
C PRO A 125 -8.19 -3.82 -19.31
N ASP A 126 -7.17 -4.51 -18.79
CA ASP A 126 -6.99 -4.69 -17.36
C ASP A 126 -6.54 -3.39 -16.69
N PRO A 127 -7.08 -3.04 -15.52
CA PRO A 127 -6.68 -1.82 -14.82
C PRO A 127 -5.23 -1.90 -14.32
N PRO A 128 -4.57 -0.75 -14.12
CA PRO A 128 -3.24 -0.68 -13.52
C PRO A 128 -3.16 -1.34 -12.14
N ALA A 129 -1.95 -1.67 -11.71
CA ALA A 129 -1.66 -2.25 -10.40
C ALA A 129 -0.75 -1.33 -9.57
N LEU A 130 -0.97 -1.25 -8.27
CA LEU A 130 -0.07 -0.59 -7.32
C LEU A 130 0.38 -1.60 -6.28
N PHE A 131 1.68 -1.90 -6.22
CA PHE A 131 2.26 -2.64 -5.10
C PHE A 131 2.75 -1.63 -4.08
N SER A 132 2.00 -1.49 -3.00
CA SER A 132 2.15 -0.39 -2.05
C SER A 132 2.96 -0.73 -0.82
N GLY A 133 3.43 -1.98 -0.70
CA GLY A 133 4.05 -2.48 0.53
C GLY A 133 3.21 -2.09 1.75
N ASP A 134 3.84 -1.39 2.67
CA ASP A 134 3.24 -0.98 3.93
C ASP A 134 2.82 0.49 3.95
N ALA A 135 3.03 1.23 2.85
CA ALA A 135 2.51 2.59 2.73
C ALA A 135 0.98 2.59 2.70
N LEU A 136 0.38 1.69 1.91
CA LEU A 136 -1.08 1.62 1.70
C LEU A 136 -1.62 0.22 1.91
N SER A 137 -2.64 0.07 2.73
CA SER A 137 -3.35 -1.19 2.97
C SER A 137 -4.85 -1.04 2.77
N VAL A 138 -5.64 -2.10 2.93
CA VAL A 138 -7.11 -1.97 2.97
C VAL A 138 -7.51 -1.28 4.27
N ALA A 139 -8.25 -0.17 4.16
CA ALA A 139 -8.72 0.62 5.30
C ALA A 139 -7.64 1.16 6.26
N GLY A 140 -6.36 1.14 5.91
CA GLY A 140 -5.27 1.62 6.76
C GLY A 140 -3.95 1.84 6.04
N CYS A 141 -2.93 2.20 6.83
CA CYS A 141 -1.55 2.38 6.39
C CYS A 141 -0.63 1.81 7.47
N GLY A 142 0.62 1.51 7.12
CA GLY A 142 1.63 1.03 8.06
C GLY A 142 1.94 2.07 9.15
N SER A 143 2.49 1.59 10.28
CA SER A 143 2.93 2.49 11.35
C SER A 143 4.07 3.38 10.87
N CYS A 144 4.12 4.64 11.34
CA CYS A 144 5.18 5.58 10.98
C CYS A 144 6.41 5.30 11.86
N LEU A 145 7.28 4.38 11.44
CA LEU A 145 8.42 3.93 12.25
C LEU A 145 9.66 4.80 12.05
N GLU A 146 9.93 5.24 10.83
CA GLU A 146 11.08 6.10 10.52
C GLU A 146 10.70 7.48 9.95
N GLY A 147 9.46 7.63 9.48
CA GLY A 147 8.94 8.88 8.95
C GLY A 147 7.97 9.58 9.90
N SER A 148 7.60 10.80 9.55
CA SER A 148 6.53 11.53 10.21
C SER A 148 5.16 11.15 9.66
N ALA A 149 4.12 11.38 10.46
CA ALA A 149 2.74 11.47 10.01
C ALA A 149 2.60 12.25 8.70
N GLN A 150 3.22 13.44 8.66
CA GLN A 150 3.07 14.33 7.53
C GLN A 150 3.63 13.72 6.24
N GLN A 151 4.77 13.04 6.31
CA GLN A 151 5.34 12.31 5.19
C GLN A 151 4.42 11.17 4.74
N MET A 152 3.91 10.37 5.69
CA MET A 152 2.95 9.32 5.35
C MET A 152 1.74 9.89 4.62
N TYR A 153 1.14 10.97 5.13
CA TYR A 153 0.01 11.62 4.45
C TYR A 153 0.34 12.14 3.06
N GLN A 154 1.52 12.74 2.87
CA GLN A 154 1.95 13.22 1.55
C GLN A 154 2.08 12.04 0.56
N SER A 155 2.72 10.95 0.98
CA SER A 155 2.83 9.71 0.22
C SER A 155 1.45 9.15 -0.13
N LEU A 156 0.55 9.09 0.84
CA LEU A 156 -0.82 8.62 0.64
C LEU A 156 -1.61 9.52 -0.32
N ALA A 157 -1.49 10.84 -0.17
CA ALA A 157 -2.14 11.81 -1.04
C ALA A 157 -1.66 11.68 -2.48
N GLU A 158 -0.35 11.47 -2.68
CA GLU A 158 0.23 11.19 -3.99
C GLU A 158 -0.33 9.90 -4.60
N LEU A 159 -0.33 8.79 -3.85
CA LEU A 159 -0.94 7.54 -4.29
C LEU A 159 -2.44 7.69 -4.62
N GLY A 160 -3.14 8.57 -3.91
CA GLY A 160 -4.54 8.92 -4.17
C GLY A 160 -4.78 9.69 -5.48
N THR A 161 -3.72 10.17 -6.16
CA THR A 161 -3.82 10.79 -7.49
C THR A 161 -3.76 9.77 -8.64
N LEU A 162 -3.42 8.51 -8.35
CA LEU A 162 -3.40 7.44 -9.34
C LEU A 162 -4.82 7.15 -9.86
N PRO A 163 -4.94 6.54 -11.06
CA PRO A 163 -6.25 6.24 -11.64
C PRO A 163 -7.15 5.45 -10.67
N PRO A 164 -8.43 5.82 -10.51
CA PRO A 164 -9.30 5.25 -9.47
C PRO A 164 -9.55 3.74 -9.60
N GLU A 165 -9.40 3.20 -10.81
CA GLU A 165 -9.50 1.79 -11.15
C GLU A 165 -8.26 0.97 -10.77
N THR A 166 -7.14 1.63 -10.44
CA THR A 166 -5.85 0.98 -10.08
C THR A 166 -6.05 -0.03 -8.96
N LYS A 167 -5.71 -1.30 -9.18
CA LYS A 167 -5.77 -2.35 -8.16
C LYS A 167 -4.60 -2.23 -7.18
N VAL A 168 -4.88 -2.07 -5.90
CA VAL A 168 -3.85 -1.99 -4.83
C VAL A 168 -3.52 -3.37 -4.28
N PHE A 169 -2.23 -3.67 -4.18
CA PHE A 169 -1.63 -4.89 -3.64
C PHE A 169 -0.73 -4.51 -2.45
N CYS A 170 -1.22 -4.75 -1.23
CA CYS A 170 -0.58 -4.30 0.01
C CYS A 170 0.30 -5.37 0.67
N GLY A 171 1.19 -4.96 1.57
CA GLY A 171 2.14 -5.84 2.25
C GLY A 171 1.52 -6.87 3.18
N HIS A 172 0.47 -6.49 3.90
CA HIS A 172 -0.16 -7.34 4.93
C HIS A 172 -1.68 -7.44 4.79
N GLU A 173 -2.22 -8.55 5.28
CA GLU A 173 -3.65 -8.78 5.46
C GLU A 173 -4.15 -8.20 6.79
N HIS A 174 -4.20 -6.87 6.89
CA HIS A 174 -4.72 -6.17 8.08
C HIS A 174 -6.15 -5.65 7.89
N THR A 175 -6.90 -6.19 6.91
CA THR A 175 -8.21 -5.63 6.53
C THR A 175 -9.18 -5.53 7.71
N LEU A 176 -9.30 -6.57 8.53
CA LEU A 176 -10.24 -6.56 9.65
C LEU A 176 -9.83 -5.59 10.75
N SER A 177 -8.58 -5.63 11.21
CA SER A 177 -8.09 -4.74 12.27
C SER A 177 -8.20 -3.27 11.84
N ASN A 178 -7.86 -2.97 10.59
CA ASN A 178 -8.01 -1.65 10.01
C ASN A 178 -9.47 -1.19 9.96
N LEU A 179 -10.40 -2.06 9.54
CA LEU A 179 -11.83 -1.73 9.47
C LEU A 179 -12.48 -1.60 10.86
N GLU A 180 -12.07 -2.41 11.84
CA GLU A 180 -12.53 -2.29 13.22
C GLU A 180 -12.06 -0.98 13.85
N PHE A 181 -10.82 -0.60 13.58
CA PHE A 181 -10.30 0.71 13.96
C PHE A 181 -11.07 1.83 13.26
N ALA A 182 -11.26 1.77 11.94
CA ALA A 182 -12.02 2.76 11.18
C ALA A 182 -13.45 2.91 11.74
N GLN A 183 -14.11 1.81 12.10
CA GLN A 183 -15.44 1.82 12.70
C GLN A 183 -15.48 2.53 14.07
N LYS A 184 -14.40 2.41 14.85
CA LYS A 184 -14.27 3.08 16.15
C LYS A 184 -14.07 4.60 16.01
N VAL A 185 -13.40 5.04 14.95
CA VAL A 185 -13.11 6.45 14.68
C VAL A 185 -14.28 7.14 13.95
N GLU A 186 -14.92 6.44 13.01
CA GLU A 186 -16.08 6.91 12.25
C GLU A 186 -17.30 5.99 12.42
N PRO A 187 -17.94 5.97 13.60
CA PRO A 187 -19.04 5.03 13.88
C PRO A 187 -20.23 5.16 12.92
N CYS A 188 -20.44 6.35 12.35
CA CYS A 188 -21.52 6.62 11.40
C CYS A 188 -21.10 6.45 9.92
N ASN A 189 -19.91 5.92 9.62
CA ASN A 189 -19.48 5.70 8.24
C ASN A 189 -20.06 4.38 7.68
N ASP A 190 -21.07 4.51 6.83
CA ASP A 190 -21.80 3.39 6.21
C ASP A 190 -20.91 2.52 5.33
N HIS A 191 -19.92 3.12 4.66
CA HIS A 191 -18.97 2.36 3.83
C HIS A 191 -18.07 1.48 4.70
N VAL A 192 -17.60 2.00 5.84
CA VAL A 192 -16.81 1.21 6.80
C VAL A 192 -17.67 0.09 7.39
N ARG A 193 -18.91 0.36 7.82
CA ARG A 193 -19.82 -0.69 8.33
C ARG A 193 -20.06 -1.80 7.30
N ALA A 194 -20.35 -1.42 6.06
CA ALA A 194 -20.58 -2.37 4.98
C ALA A 194 -19.32 -3.20 4.67
N LYS A 195 -18.14 -2.55 4.59
CA LYS A 195 -16.88 -3.22 4.30
C LYS A 195 -16.44 -4.13 5.44
N LEU A 196 -16.64 -3.74 6.70
CA LEU A 196 -16.37 -4.57 7.87
C LEU A 196 -17.26 -5.82 7.89
N SER A 197 -18.55 -5.65 7.56
CA SER A 197 -19.49 -6.78 7.43
C SER A 197 -19.05 -7.76 6.34
N TRP A 198 -18.67 -7.23 5.18
CA TRP A 198 -18.10 -8.00 4.07
C TRP A 198 -16.83 -8.76 4.48
N ALA A 199 -15.92 -8.12 5.22
CA ALA A 199 -14.67 -8.75 5.65
C ALA A 199 -14.90 -9.85 6.70
N LYS A 200 -15.84 -9.64 7.64
CA LYS A 200 -16.20 -10.63 8.67
C LYS A 200 -16.84 -11.88 8.08
N ALA A 201 -17.64 -11.74 7.02
CA ALA A 201 -18.29 -12.87 6.35
C ALA A 201 -17.32 -13.81 5.62
N ARG A 202 -16.07 -13.41 5.37
CA ARG A 202 -15.07 -14.25 4.70
C ARG A 202 -14.39 -15.17 5.72
N PRO A 203 -14.36 -16.51 5.49
CA PRO A 203 -13.64 -17.45 6.35
C PRO A 203 -12.15 -17.07 6.44
N LEU A 204 -11.57 -17.14 7.64
CA LEU A 204 -10.11 -16.93 7.86
C LEU A 204 -9.27 -17.72 6.86
N SER A 205 -9.65 -18.98 6.59
CA SER A 205 -8.97 -19.86 5.64
C SER A 205 -8.92 -19.35 4.20
N ARG A 206 -9.85 -18.47 3.80
CA ARG A 206 -9.93 -17.85 2.46
C ARG A 206 -9.44 -16.40 2.43
N ARG A 207 -9.04 -15.82 3.57
CA ARG A 207 -8.52 -14.44 3.60
C ARG A 207 -7.13 -14.32 2.97
N GLY A 208 -6.37 -15.41 2.88
CA GLY A 208 -5.16 -15.50 2.06
C GLY A 208 -5.17 -16.63 1.01
N LYS A 209 -5.81 -17.78 1.28
CA LYS A 209 -5.73 -18.93 0.36
C LYS A 209 -6.92 -18.97 -0.60
N ARG A 210 -6.64 -18.66 -1.87
CA ARG A 210 -7.49 -18.85 -3.07
C ARG A 210 -8.76 -18.00 -3.14
N VAL A 211 -8.68 -16.89 -3.89
CA VAL A 211 -9.69 -16.55 -4.90
C VAL A 211 -8.94 -15.96 -6.09
N GLY A 212 -8.77 -16.73 -7.16
CA GLY A 212 -8.49 -16.13 -8.47
C GLY A 212 -9.68 -15.22 -8.80
N GLY A 213 -9.43 -13.97 -9.16
CA GLY A 213 -10.46 -13.02 -9.58
C GLY A 213 -10.42 -11.68 -8.87
N GLU A 214 -10.76 -11.61 -7.58
CA GLU A 214 -11.14 -10.32 -6.96
C GLU A 214 -10.65 -10.14 -5.50
N GLY A 215 -9.65 -10.92 -5.08
CA GLY A 215 -9.37 -11.14 -3.66
C GLY A 215 -8.58 -10.07 -2.90
N THR A 216 -7.57 -9.45 -3.51
CA THR A 216 -6.66 -8.52 -2.80
C THR A 216 -6.48 -7.19 -3.50
N GLY A 217 -6.75 -7.11 -4.81
CA GLY A 217 -6.75 -5.88 -5.57
C GLY A 217 -8.03 -5.10 -5.30
N PHE A 218 -7.96 -4.02 -4.54
CA PHE A 218 -9.06 -3.05 -4.44
C PHE A 218 -8.70 -1.85 -5.31
N GLY A 219 -9.64 -1.33 -6.12
CA GLY A 219 -9.41 -0.10 -6.88
C GLY A 219 -8.96 1.01 -5.93
N VAL A 220 -8.01 1.88 -6.29
CA VAL A 220 -7.56 3.01 -5.45
C VAL A 220 -8.78 3.77 -4.99
N GLY A 221 -9.68 4.14 -5.90
CA GLY A 221 -10.94 4.82 -5.57
C GLY A 221 -11.87 4.00 -4.67
N GLY A 222 -11.83 2.67 -4.75
CA GLY A 222 -12.56 1.74 -3.88
C GLY A 222 -11.94 1.62 -2.49
N ALA A 223 -10.62 1.59 -2.38
CA ALA A 223 -9.91 1.68 -1.12
C ALA A 223 -10.27 3.02 -0.47
N LEU A 224 -10.12 4.15 -1.19
CA LEU A 224 -10.44 5.50 -0.71
C LEU A 224 -11.90 5.66 -0.28
N ARG A 225 -12.84 4.97 -0.94
CA ARG A 225 -14.28 5.02 -0.62
C ARG A 225 -14.74 3.99 0.41
N GLN A 226 -14.06 2.85 0.55
CA GLN A 226 -14.46 1.75 1.44
C GLN A 226 -13.71 1.76 2.79
N GLY A 227 -13.22 2.93 3.20
CA GLY A 227 -12.64 3.15 4.52
C GLY A 227 -11.13 3.23 4.56
N LEU A 228 -10.44 3.19 3.42
CA LEU A 228 -9.08 3.69 3.38
C LEU A 228 -9.14 5.20 3.51
N MET A 229 -8.77 5.66 4.69
CA MET A 229 -8.46 7.04 4.99
C MET A 229 -7.26 7.50 4.16
N VAL A 230 -7.48 7.71 2.87
CA VAL A 230 -6.57 8.42 1.96
C VAL A 230 -7.44 9.37 1.16
N THR A 231 -7.45 10.63 1.55
CA THR A 231 -8.19 11.65 0.82
C THR A 231 -7.20 12.49 0.03
N GLY A 232 -7.21 12.26 -1.28
CA GLY A 232 -6.78 13.23 -2.26
C GLY A 232 -7.57 14.53 -2.12
N ALA A 233 -6.95 15.60 -2.62
CA ALA A 233 -7.49 16.94 -2.67
C ALA A 233 -8.89 16.96 -3.30
N CYS A 234 -9.86 17.55 -2.60
CA CYS A 234 -11.05 18.09 -3.26
C CYS A 234 -11.62 19.25 -2.43
N GLY A 235 -11.53 20.45 -3.01
CA GLY A 235 -12.54 21.51 -2.93
C GLY A 235 -13.05 21.97 -1.55
N HIS A 236 -12.62 23.17 -1.16
CA HIS A 236 -13.47 24.19 -0.51
C HIS A 236 -14.12 23.91 0.86
N SER A 237 -13.72 22.88 1.62
CA SER A 237 -14.02 22.85 3.05
C SER A 237 -13.10 23.81 3.82
N ARG A 238 -13.64 24.95 4.30
CA ARG A 238 -12.93 25.90 5.20
C ARG A 238 -12.50 25.30 6.55
N ARG A 239 -12.81 24.04 6.86
CA ARG A 239 -12.44 23.39 8.12
C ARG A 239 -11.15 22.58 7.91
N GLY A 240 -10.03 23.11 8.41
CA GLY A 240 -8.73 22.44 8.39
C GLY A 240 -8.74 21.02 8.97
N MET A 241 -7.77 20.21 8.55
CA MET A 241 -7.68 18.77 8.84
C MET A 241 -7.27 18.52 10.30
N ARG A 242 -7.76 17.43 10.91
CA ARG A 242 -7.50 17.08 12.31
C ARG A 242 -7.00 15.64 12.40
N MET A 243 -5.86 15.45 13.05
CA MET A 243 -5.33 14.15 13.46
C MET A 243 -5.66 13.91 14.93
N THR A 244 -6.09 12.71 15.30
CA THR A 244 -6.33 12.32 16.70
C THR A 244 -5.41 11.18 17.11
N CYS A 245 -4.88 11.25 18.33
CA CYS A 245 -4.10 10.17 18.94
C CYS A 245 -4.98 8.92 19.10
N PRO A 246 -4.57 7.73 18.60
CA PRO A 246 -5.39 6.53 18.68
C PRO A 246 -5.61 6.03 20.11
N LEU A 247 -4.68 6.32 21.02
CA LEU A 247 -4.75 5.90 22.42
C LEU A 247 -5.80 6.70 23.20
N CYS A 248 -5.83 8.01 23.04
CA CYS A 248 -6.64 8.90 23.90
C CYS A 248 -7.69 9.73 23.16
N ARG A 249 -7.77 9.62 21.83
CA ARG A 249 -8.65 10.40 20.93
C ARG A 249 -8.47 11.92 20.98
N ARG A 250 -7.46 12.46 21.70
CA ARG A 250 -7.19 13.90 21.71
C ARG A 250 -6.59 14.34 20.38
N LEU A 251 -6.81 15.62 20.03
CA LEU A 251 -6.22 16.25 18.86
C LEU A 251 -4.69 16.20 18.98
N TRP A 252 -4.04 15.55 18.02
CA TRP A 252 -2.59 15.38 17.97
C TRP A 252 -1.94 16.34 16.98
N ALA A 253 -2.58 16.61 15.85
CA ALA A 253 -2.11 17.62 14.92
C ALA A 253 -3.26 18.25 14.13
N ARG A 254 -3.11 19.51 13.72
CA ARG A 254 -4.09 20.22 12.90
C ARG A 254 -3.40 21.01 11.80
N SER A 255 -3.94 20.95 10.58
CA SER A 255 -3.52 21.85 9.51
C SER A 255 -4.28 23.18 9.61
N ALA A 256 -3.56 24.28 9.48
CA ALA A 256 -4.16 25.60 9.36
C ALA A 256 -4.48 25.86 7.87
N SER A 257 -5.67 25.47 7.40
CA SER A 257 -6.13 25.70 6.01
C SER A 257 -5.28 25.03 4.91
N THR A 258 -5.85 24.87 3.72
CA THR A 258 -5.25 24.10 2.60
C THR A 258 -4.30 24.92 1.72
N THR A 259 -3.77 26.05 2.18
CA THR A 259 -2.73 26.78 1.45
C THR A 259 -1.37 26.12 1.64
N PRO A 260 -0.56 25.91 0.58
CA PRO A 260 0.74 25.22 0.64
C PRO A 260 1.74 25.80 1.65
N SER A 261 1.54 27.06 2.07
CA SER A 261 2.42 27.77 3.02
C SER A 261 2.04 27.63 4.50
N CYS A 262 1.02 26.84 4.86
CA CYS A 262 0.58 26.74 6.26
C CYS A 262 1.08 25.47 6.96
N GLY A 263 1.94 25.67 7.97
CA GLY A 263 2.54 24.61 8.77
C GLY A 263 1.58 23.88 9.70
N TRP A 264 1.95 22.64 10.03
CA TRP A 264 1.28 21.82 11.04
C TRP A 264 1.67 22.27 12.45
N ARG A 265 0.72 22.21 13.39
CA ARG A 265 1.04 22.23 14.82
C ARG A 265 0.82 20.85 15.40
N GLU A 266 1.90 20.26 15.90
CA GLU A 266 1.88 19.02 16.66
C GLU A 266 1.61 19.34 18.14
N TYR A 267 0.69 18.60 18.72
CA TYR A 267 0.35 18.62 20.13
C TYR A 267 0.71 17.25 20.68
N GLY A 268 1.93 17.12 21.22
CA GLY A 268 2.39 15.90 21.86
C GLY A 268 1.38 15.44 22.91
N CYS A 269 0.91 14.19 22.81
CA CYS A 269 -0.23 13.75 23.62
C CYS A 269 0.04 12.50 24.47
N CYS A 270 0.72 11.48 23.95
CA CYS A 270 1.06 10.28 24.70
C CYS A 270 2.46 9.77 24.29
N PRO A 271 3.37 9.51 25.24
CA PRO A 271 4.56 8.70 24.98
C PRO A 271 4.11 7.32 24.45
N GLY A 272 4.61 6.92 23.27
CA GLY A 272 4.30 5.61 22.67
C GLY A 272 3.19 5.56 21.62
N ALA A 273 2.57 6.69 21.24
CA ALA A 273 1.68 6.72 20.08
C ALA A 273 2.52 6.73 18.78
N SER A 274 2.84 5.55 18.24
CA SER A 274 3.57 5.39 16.94
C SER A 274 2.64 5.27 15.73
N THR A 275 1.33 5.15 15.95
CA THR A 275 0.33 5.00 14.88
C THR A 275 -0.45 6.30 14.69
N VAL A 276 -0.40 6.83 13.48
CA VAL A 276 -1.08 8.07 13.08
C VAL A 276 -2.33 7.66 12.31
N THR A 277 -3.46 8.33 12.55
CA THR A 277 -4.68 8.00 11.80
C THR A 277 -5.46 9.23 11.32
N TRP A 278 -6.02 9.11 10.11
CA TRP A 278 -6.40 10.23 9.24
C TRP A 278 -7.89 10.30 8.92
N THR A 279 -8.75 10.74 9.82
CA THR A 279 -10.15 10.96 9.44
C THR A 279 -10.35 12.27 8.69
N LEU A 280 -10.65 12.19 7.38
CA LEU A 280 -11.27 13.29 6.65
C LEU A 280 -12.76 13.02 6.43
N ARG A 281 -13.58 13.80 7.14
CA ARG A 281 -15.02 13.87 6.85
C ARG A 281 -15.22 14.66 5.57
N LYS A 282 -15.82 14.04 4.55
CA LYS A 282 -16.48 14.79 3.49
C LYS A 282 -17.60 15.60 4.15
N ALA A 283 -17.62 16.92 3.93
CA ALA A 283 -18.77 17.73 4.32
C ALA A 283 -19.97 17.23 3.51
N SER A 284 -20.85 16.43 4.13
CA SER A 284 -22.17 16.16 3.61
C SER A 284 -22.87 17.51 3.47
N GLY A 285 -23.15 17.89 2.23
CA GLY A 285 -23.85 19.12 1.89
C GLY A 285 -25.32 19.03 2.24
N ASP A 286 -25.62 19.09 3.54
CA ASP A 286 -26.95 19.40 4.06
C ASP A 286 -26.84 20.71 4.84
N CYS A 287 -26.57 21.79 4.13
CA CYS A 287 -26.87 23.12 4.65
C CYS A 287 -28.37 23.35 4.45
N VAL A 288 -29.15 22.83 5.39
CA VAL A 288 -30.56 23.20 5.55
C VAL A 288 -30.59 24.70 5.86
N LEU A 289 -31.24 25.45 4.97
CA LEU A 289 -31.54 26.86 5.14
C LEU A 289 -32.44 27.04 6.37
N GLY A 290 -31.94 27.81 7.33
CA GLY A 290 -32.69 28.40 8.45
C GLY A 290 -32.11 29.77 8.71
#